data_AF-A0A960QXM8-F1
#
_entry.id   AF-A0A960QXM8-F1
#
_cell.length_a   1.000
_cell.length_b   1.000
_cell.length_c   1.000
_cell.angle_alpha   90.00
_cell.angle_beta   90.00
_cell.angle_gamma   90.00
#
_symmetry.space_group_name_H-M   'P 1'
#
loop_
_entity.id
_entity.type
_entity.pdbx_description
1 polymer ?
#
loop_
_entity_poly.entity_id
_entity_poly.type
_entity_poly.pdbx_seq_one_letter_code
_entity_poly.pdbx_strand_id
1 'polypeptide(L)'
;MKKIIFITLAVFVGIGSYFLYSHSLKGRHLAFNFHQMAHRGISFDKWISFKPKGESFTASFPLKPKAISKDFPIPGEEGSLKYHEYQCITDSGRLFSVSYMTLPDAFLKWGDNLILNGALKLIMRELGKVELVGKDSNTFKNYPALDYEHYTKEVETAGTLVLVGNTLYKVEVTYPLNEREGVRDELCNFVESFEPEEQNETTSSSLPQQHLASGKSQFQ
;
A
#
# COMPACT_ATOMS: atom_id res chain seq x y z
N MET A 1 -21.17 -6.28 -59.14
CA MET A 1 -20.19 -5.54 -58.29
C MET A 1 -20.88 -4.70 -57.21
N LYS A 2 -21.69 -5.30 -56.32
CA LYS A 2 -22.35 -4.59 -55.20
C LYS A 2 -22.16 -5.26 -53.82
N LYS A 3 -21.55 -6.45 -53.78
CA LYS A 3 -21.37 -7.24 -52.55
C LYS A 3 -20.06 -6.96 -51.80
N ILE A 4 -19.08 -6.30 -52.44
CA ILE A 4 -17.74 -6.03 -51.85
C ILE A 4 -17.76 -4.79 -50.93
N ILE A 5 -18.67 -3.84 -51.16
CA ILE A 5 -18.75 -2.57 -50.40
C ILE A 5 -19.35 -2.78 -49.00
N PHE A 6 -20.22 -3.79 -48.81
CA PHE A 6 -20.85 -4.06 -47.52
C PHE A 6 -19.89 -4.71 -46.50
N ILE A 7 -18.90 -5.48 -46.96
CA ILE A 7 -17.95 -6.18 -46.07
C ILE A 7 -16.92 -5.20 -45.50
N THR A 8 -16.53 -4.18 -46.26
CA THR A 8 -15.57 -3.16 -45.80
C THR A 8 -16.18 -2.24 -44.74
N LEU A 9 -17.47 -1.90 -44.83
CA LEU A 9 -18.13 -1.05 -43.83
C LEU A 9 -18.25 -1.71 -42.44
N ALA A 10 -18.50 -3.04 -42.39
CA ALA A 10 -18.62 -3.77 -41.14
C ALA A 10 -17.30 -3.89 -40.37
N VAL A 11 -16.16 -3.97 -41.07
CA VAL A 11 -14.83 -4.05 -40.44
C VAL A 11 -14.43 -2.72 -39.79
N PHE A 12 -14.79 -1.57 -40.37
CA PHE A 12 -14.52 -0.26 -39.77
C PHE A 12 -15.36 0.02 -38.51
N VAL A 13 -16.60 -0.47 -38.44
CA VAL A 13 -17.44 -0.35 -37.24
C VAL A 13 -16.94 -1.23 -36.09
N GLY A 14 -16.40 -2.42 -36.39
CA GLY A 14 -15.78 -3.30 -35.39
C GLY A 14 -14.46 -2.78 -34.83
N ILE A 15 -13.59 -2.21 -35.67
CA ILE A 15 -12.32 -1.64 -35.23
C ILE A 15 -12.52 -0.32 -34.47
N GLY A 16 -13.43 0.54 -34.95
CA GLY A 16 -13.74 1.80 -34.28
C GLY A 16 -14.33 1.64 -32.88
N SER A 17 -15.20 0.63 -32.69
CA SER A 17 -15.78 0.33 -31.37
C SER A 17 -14.76 -0.28 -30.40
N TYR A 18 -13.83 -1.11 -30.86
CA TYR A 18 -12.72 -1.61 -30.04
C TYR A 18 -11.75 -0.49 -29.63
N PHE A 19 -11.41 0.41 -30.57
CA PHE A 19 -10.55 1.55 -30.29
C PHE A 19 -11.22 2.52 -29.29
N LEU A 20 -12.50 2.84 -29.48
CA LEU A 20 -13.27 3.67 -28.55
C LEU A 20 -13.44 3.01 -27.17
N TYR A 21 -13.64 1.70 -27.09
CA TYR A 21 -13.71 0.98 -25.82
C TYR A 21 -12.37 1.03 -25.07
N SER A 22 -11.25 0.77 -25.76
CA SER A 22 -9.92 0.85 -25.16
C SER A 22 -9.52 2.29 -24.76
N HIS A 23 -9.99 3.30 -25.50
CA HIS A 23 -9.71 4.70 -25.21
C HIS A 23 -10.66 5.28 -24.14
N SER A 24 -11.87 4.74 -24.01
CA SER A 24 -12.84 5.12 -22.97
C SER A 24 -12.43 4.59 -21.59
N LEU A 25 -11.75 3.43 -21.52
CA LEU A 25 -11.20 2.92 -20.26
C LEU A 25 -10.02 3.78 -19.75
N LYS A 26 -9.22 4.36 -20.65
CA LYS A 26 -8.18 5.35 -20.28
C LYS A 26 -8.74 6.67 -19.74
N GLY A 27 -10.03 6.95 -19.93
CA GLY A 27 -10.63 8.24 -19.54
C GLY A 27 -11.25 8.27 -18.15
N ARG A 28 -11.38 7.12 -17.47
CA ARG A 28 -12.00 7.02 -16.15
C ARG A 28 -11.02 6.46 -15.12
N HIS A 29 -9.88 7.12 -15.01
CA HIS A 29 -9.09 7.01 -13.78
C HIS A 29 -10.03 7.33 -12.62
N LEU A 30 -10.17 6.41 -11.66
CA LEU A 30 -10.75 6.76 -10.37
C LEU A 30 -9.95 7.97 -9.90
N ALA A 31 -10.59 9.13 -9.80
CA ALA A 31 -9.88 10.36 -9.47
C ALA A 31 -9.02 10.11 -8.23
N PHE A 32 -7.69 10.20 -8.39
CA PHE A 32 -6.60 9.77 -7.49
C PHE A 32 -6.62 10.39 -6.09
N ASN A 33 -7.65 11.15 -5.75
CA ASN A 33 -7.78 11.79 -4.47
C ASN A 33 -8.62 10.92 -3.52
N PHE A 34 -8.14 9.72 -3.18
CA PHE A 34 -8.80 8.88 -2.17
C PHE A 34 -9.01 9.68 -0.87
N HIS A 35 -7.99 10.44 -0.48
CA HIS A 35 -8.02 11.28 0.72
C HIS A 35 -9.01 12.45 0.70
N GLN A 36 -9.50 12.89 -0.48
CA GLN A 36 -10.49 13.97 -0.56
C GLN A 36 -11.94 13.46 -0.53
N MET A 37 -12.17 12.14 -0.58
CA MET A 37 -13.51 11.56 -0.68
C MET A 37 -14.10 11.04 0.63
N ALA A 38 -13.36 11.16 1.73
CA ALA A 38 -13.71 10.65 3.07
C ALA A 38 -15.00 11.23 3.70
N HIS A 39 -15.74 12.09 3.01
CA HIS A 39 -16.94 12.76 3.55
C HIS A 39 -18.27 12.08 3.23
N ARG A 40 -18.27 10.91 2.56
CA ARG A 40 -19.51 10.13 2.37
C ARG A 40 -19.61 9.08 3.47
N GLY A 41 -20.42 9.37 4.48
CA GLY A 41 -20.62 8.55 5.68
C GLY A 41 -21.17 7.15 5.39
N ILE A 42 -20.29 6.25 4.96
CA ILE A 42 -20.57 4.83 4.84
C ILE A 42 -20.45 4.22 6.22
N SER A 43 -21.48 3.49 6.63
CA SER A 43 -21.52 2.84 7.93
C SER A 43 -20.44 1.77 8.04
N PHE A 44 -19.58 1.93 9.04
CA PHE A 44 -18.51 1.00 9.44
C PHE A 44 -19.01 -0.12 10.35
N ASP A 45 -20.33 -0.32 10.49
CA ASP A 45 -20.91 -1.14 11.58
C ASP A 45 -20.48 -2.62 11.55
N LYS A 46 -19.75 -3.06 10.52
CA LYS A 46 -19.24 -4.43 10.38
C LYS A 46 -17.72 -4.55 10.29
N TRP A 47 -16.96 -3.45 10.27
CA TRP A 47 -15.51 -3.50 10.13
C TRP A 47 -14.84 -3.71 11.49
N ILE A 48 -13.79 -4.52 11.51
CA ILE A 48 -13.05 -4.91 12.70
C ILE A 48 -11.83 -4.00 12.82
N SER A 49 -11.81 -3.14 13.84
CA SER A 49 -10.59 -2.43 14.23
C SER A 49 -9.52 -3.43 14.64
N PHE A 50 -8.36 -3.34 14.00
CA PHE A 50 -7.24 -4.25 14.15
C PHE A 50 -5.98 -3.47 14.54
N LYS A 51 -5.37 -3.86 15.65
CA LYS A 51 -4.05 -3.41 16.11
C LYS A 51 -3.16 -4.65 16.30
N PRO A 52 -2.13 -4.87 15.47
CA PRO A 52 -1.26 -6.01 15.64
C PRO A 52 -0.41 -5.85 16.92
N LYS A 53 -0.15 -6.97 17.60
CA LYS A 53 0.62 -6.95 18.85
C LYS A 53 2.09 -6.65 18.57
N GLY A 54 2.60 -5.57 19.15
CA GLY A 54 4.00 -5.17 19.01
C GLY A 54 4.29 -4.31 17.78
N GLU A 55 3.26 -3.93 17.03
CA GLU A 55 3.40 -3.14 15.81
C GLU A 55 2.75 -1.77 15.97
N SER A 56 3.25 -0.81 15.19
CA SER A 56 2.92 0.60 15.34
C SER A 56 1.93 1.05 14.27
N PHE A 57 0.78 0.39 14.19
CA PHE A 57 -0.34 0.90 13.41
C PHE A 57 -1.67 0.34 13.91
N THR A 58 -2.76 1.01 13.53
CA THR A 58 -4.12 0.45 13.57
C THR A 58 -4.78 0.59 12.20
N ALA A 59 -5.69 -0.32 11.86
CA ALA A 59 -6.49 -0.25 10.65
C ALA A 59 -7.81 -0.99 10.85
N SER A 60 -8.83 -0.66 10.07
CA SER A 60 -10.09 -1.41 10.09
C SER A 60 -10.13 -2.38 8.93
N PHE A 61 -10.46 -3.65 9.18
CA PHE A 61 -10.61 -4.67 8.13
C PHE A 61 -12.05 -5.19 8.06
N PRO A 62 -12.55 -5.59 6.87
CA PRO A 62 -13.89 -6.18 6.75
C PRO A 62 -13.98 -7.59 7.38
N LEU A 63 -12.85 -8.27 7.52
CA LEU A 63 -12.70 -9.59 8.12
C LEU A 63 -11.40 -9.63 8.93
N LYS A 64 -11.30 -10.56 9.90
CA LYS A 64 -10.09 -10.73 10.70
C LYS A 64 -8.89 -11.05 9.79
N PRO A 65 -7.83 -10.21 9.75
CA PRO A 65 -6.70 -10.44 8.85
C PRO A 65 -5.81 -11.59 9.33
N LYS A 66 -5.13 -12.22 8.38
CA LYS A 66 -4.09 -13.23 8.59
C LYS A 66 -2.73 -12.55 8.46
N ALA A 67 -1.81 -12.90 9.35
CA ALA A 67 -0.44 -12.41 9.32
C ALA A 67 0.43 -13.27 8.39
N ILE A 68 1.26 -12.61 7.60
CA ILE A 68 2.26 -13.20 6.70
C ILE A 68 3.57 -12.45 6.96
N SER A 69 4.70 -13.17 6.94
CA SER A 69 6.02 -12.55 7.01
C SER A 69 6.94 -13.20 5.98
N LYS A 70 7.78 -12.38 5.36
CA LYS A 70 8.71 -12.75 4.28
C LYS A 70 9.98 -11.92 4.43
N ASP A 71 11.10 -12.46 3.97
CA ASP A 71 12.36 -11.72 3.93
C ASP A 71 12.69 -11.36 2.48
N PHE A 72 12.99 -10.08 2.23
CA PHE A 72 13.42 -9.59 0.92
C PHE A 72 14.91 -9.29 0.92
N PRO A 73 15.70 -9.81 -0.03
CA PRO A 73 17.13 -9.52 -0.08
C PRO A 73 17.37 -8.03 -0.35
N ILE A 74 18.36 -7.43 0.32
CA ILE A 74 18.82 -6.08 0.00
C ILE A 74 19.77 -6.15 -1.20
N PRO A 75 19.47 -5.49 -2.33
CA PRO A 75 20.35 -5.53 -3.49
C PRO A 75 21.73 -4.95 -3.18
N GLY A 76 22.78 -5.78 -3.32
CA GLY A 76 24.17 -5.36 -3.14
C GLY A 76 24.69 -5.40 -1.70
N GLU A 77 23.90 -5.88 -0.73
CA GLU A 77 24.31 -6.03 0.67
C GLU A 77 24.08 -7.46 1.17
N GLU A 78 24.88 -7.88 2.16
CA GLU A 78 24.62 -9.09 2.93
C GLU A 78 23.50 -8.78 3.95
N GLY A 79 22.25 -9.00 3.55
CA GLY A 79 21.12 -8.75 4.44
C GLY A 79 19.75 -8.94 3.78
N SER A 80 18.72 -8.94 4.63
CA SER A 80 17.33 -8.97 4.20
C SER A 80 16.49 -7.95 4.96
N LEU A 81 15.49 -7.41 4.29
CA LEU A 81 14.42 -6.61 4.87
C LEU A 81 13.28 -7.55 5.24
N LYS A 82 12.93 -7.54 6.52
CA LYS A 82 11.78 -8.28 7.01
C LYS A 82 10.51 -7.53 6.62
N TYR A 83 9.67 -8.21 5.86
CA TYR A 83 8.37 -7.74 5.44
C TYR A 83 7.29 -8.45 6.23
N HIS A 84 6.30 -7.66 6.62
CA HIS A 84 5.16 -8.09 7.40
C HIS A 84 3.89 -7.64 6.70
N GLU A 85 2.90 -8.53 6.62
CA GLU A 85 1.65 -8.28 5.92
C GLU A 85 0.47 -8.85 6.70
N TYR A 86 -0.59 -8.06 6.80
CA TYR A 86 -1.86 -8.44 7.39
C TYR A 86 -2.93 -8.31 6.31
N GLN A 87 -3.50 -9.44 5.91
CA GLN A 87 -4.44 -9.46 4.79
C GLN A 87 -5.70 -10.27 5.07
N CYS A 88 -6.82 -9.89 4.47
CA CYS A 88 -8.03 -10.70 4.42
C CYS A 88 -8.65 -10.69 3.01
N ILE A 89 -9.34 -11.77 2.68
CA ILE A 89 -10.05 -11.93 1.40
C ILE A 89 -11.54 -12.08 1.70
N THR A 90 -12.38 -11.25 1.09
CA THR A 90 -13.84 -11.30 1.23
C THR A 90 -14.43 -12.40 0.33
N ASP A 91 -15.71 -12.73 0.55
CA ASP A 91 -16.44 -13.69 -0.30
C ASP A 91 -16.59 -13.20 -1.76
N SER A 92 -16.49 -11.89 -2.00
CA SER A 92 -16.45 -11.29 -3.35
C SER A 92 -15.07 -11.38 -4.02
N GLY A 93 -14.06 -11.95 -3.36
CA GLY A 93 -12.71 -12.07 -3.89
C GLY A 93 -11.87 -10.79 -3.79
N ARG A 94 -12.28 -9.81 -2.98
CA ARG A 94 -11.49 -8.60 -2.69
C ARG A 94 -10.45 -8.91 -1.63
N LEU A 95 -9.21 -8.52 -1.87
CA LEU A 95 -8.09 -8.65 -0.95
C LEU A 95 -7.79 -7.27 -0.35
N PHE A 96 -7.89 -7.16 0.97
CA PHE A 96 -7.47 -5.98 1.74
C PHE A 96 -6.16 -6.30 2.42
N SER A 97 -5.15 -5.44 2.29
CA SER A 97 -3.82 -5.65 2.86
C SER A 97 -3.23 -4.38 3.47
N VAL A 98 -2.69 -4.51 4.69
CA VAL A 98 -1.72 -3.57 5.27
C VAL A 98 -0.41 -4.32 5.46
N SER A 99 0.66 -3.78 4.90
CA SER A 99 2.00 -4.34 5.03
C SER A 99 3.01 -3.26 5.36
N TYR A 100 4.14 -3.65 5.92
CA TYR A 100 5.22 -2.73 6.25
C TYR A 100 6.58 -3.43 6.26
N MET A 101 7.61 -2.59 6.16
CA MET A 101 9.01 -2.96 6.36
C MET A 101 9.76 -1.80 7.00
N THR A 102 10.71 -2.11 7.87
CA THR A 102 11.65 -1.11 8.40
C THR A 102 12.84 -1.00 7.44
N LEU A 103 13.08 0.21 6.95
CA LEU A 103 14.17 0.53 6.04
C LEU A 103 15.46 0.84 6.82
N PRO A 104 16.63 0.50 6.27
CA PRO A 104 17.90 0.94 6.83
C PRO A 104 18.02 2.48 6.80
N ASP A 105 18.58 3.09 7.84
CA ASP A 105 18.75 4.55 7.92
C ASP A 105 19.51 5.16 6.75
N ALA A 106 20.39 4.38 6.11
CA ALA A 106 21.11 4.80 4.91
C ALA A 106 20.17 5.18 3.76
N PHE A 107 18.99 4.55 3.66
CA PHE A 107 18.01 4.80 2.60
C PHE A 107 17.31 6.15 2.80
N LEU A 108 17.15 6.59 4.05
CA LEU A 108 16.48 7.86 4.38
C LEU A 108 17.21 9.09 3.83
N LYS A 109 18.52 8.96 3.56
CA LYS A 109 19.33 10.03 2.96
C LYS A 109 18.93 10.37 1.53
N TRP A 110 18.13 9.52 0.87
CA TRP A 110 17.72 9.70 -0.52
C TRP A 110 16.47 10.57 -0.68
N GLY A 111 15.79 10.89 0.42
CA GLY A 111 14.56 11.67 0.45
C GLY A 111 13.32 10.85 0.10
N ASP A 112 12.19 11.25 0.71
CA ASP A 112 10.95 10.48 0.74
C ASP A 112 10.42 10.14 -0.66
N ASN A 113 10.46 11.11 -1.59
CA ASN A 113 9.98 10.91 -2.94
C ASN A 113 10.77 9.83 -3.71
N LEU A 114 12.09 9.76 -3.50
CA LEU A 114 12.91 8.73 -4.16
C LEU A 114 12.63 7.35 -3.55
N ILE A 115 12.47 7.28 -2.23
CA ILE A 115 12.13 6.05 -1.50
C ILE A 115 10.79 5.52 -1.97
N LEU A 116 9.74 6.35 -1.98
CA LEU A 116 8.38 5.96 -2.38
C LEU A 116 8.32 5.53 -3.85
N ASN A 117 8.94 6.27 -4.78
CA ASN A 117 8.99 5.85 -6.18
C ASN A 117 9.83 4.58 -6.39
N GLY A 118 10.92 4.43 -5.63
CA GLY A 118 11.76 3.23 -5.64
C GLY A 118 10.98 1.99 -5.19
N ALA A 119 10.21 2.13 -4.10
CA ALA A 119 9.32 1.10 -3.59
C ALA A 119 8.23 0.72 -4.61
N LEU A 120 7.54 1.71 -5.21
CA LEU A 120 6.56 1.43 -6.26
C LEU A 120 7.19 0.67 -7.45
N LYS A 121 8.39 1.10 -7.89
CA LYS A 121 9.11 0.42 -8.99
C LYS A 121 9.47 -1.02 -8.63
N LEU A 122 9.84 -1.29 -7.39
CA LEU A 122 10.11 -2.65 -6.90
C LEU A 122 8.84 -3.49 -6.95
N ILE A 123 7.72 -2.97 -6.42
CA ILE A 123 6.41 -3.66 -6.47
C ILE A 123 6.03 -4.01 -7.91
N MET A 124 6.13 -3.05 -8.84
CA MET A 124 5.78 -3.29 -10.25
C MET A 124 6.66 -4.36 -10.88
N ARG A 125 7.95 -4.43 -10.50
CA ARG A 125 8.88 -5.44 -11.00
C ARG A 125 8.54 -6.84 -10.48
N GLU A 126 8.25 -6.97 -9.19
CA GLU A 126 7.94 -8.27 -8.56
C GLU A 126 6.61 -8.85 -9.08
N LEU A 127 5.63 -8.00 -9.40
CA LEU A 127 4.36 -8.43 -9.99
C LEU A 127 4.47 -8.84 -11.47
N GLY A 128 5.57 -8.49 -12.15
CA GLY A 128 5.82 -8.87 -13.54
C GLY A 128 5.06 -8.00 -14.54
N LYS A 129 4.22 -8.61 -15.39
CA LYS A 129 3.50 -7.91 -16.47
C LYS A 129 2.27 -7.18 -15.90
N VAL A 130 2.50 -6.04 -15.28
CA VAL A 130 1.47 -5.12 -14.77
C VAL A 130 1.47 -3.80 -15.52
N GLU A 131 0.30 -3.19 -15.64
CA GLU A 131 0.16 -1.85 -16.20
C GLU A 131 -0.14 -0.86 -15.07
N LEU A 132 0.73 0.14 -14.90
CA LEU A 132 0.49 1.24 -13.98
C LEU A 132 -0.56 2.17 -14.59
N VAL A 133 -1.72 2.26 -13.94
CA VAL A 133 -2.84 3.12 -14.34
C VAL A 133 -2.54 4.56 -13.97
N GLY A 134 -2.02 4.77 -12.76
CA GLY A 134 -1.53 6.08 -12.37
C GLY A 134 -0.88 6.07 -11.00
N LYS A 135 -0.32 7.22 -10.66
CA LYS A 135 0.36 7.48 -9.40
C LYS A 135 0.26 8.96 -9.08
N ASP A 136 0.21 9.30 -7.80
CA ASP A 136 0.24 10.67 -7.33
C ASP A 136 1.01 10.78 -6.01
N SER A 137 1.84 11.81 -5.88
CA SER A 137 2.59 12.07 -4.65
C SER A 137 1.80 13.03 -3.77
N ASN A 138 1.56 12.66 -2.52
CA ASN A 138 0.70 13.42 -1.62
C ASN A 138 1.20 13.38 -0.16
N THR A 139 0.34 13.78 0.76
CA THR A 139 0.58 13.69 2.20
C THR A 139 -0.60 12.97 2.85
N PHE A 140 -0.32 11.90 3.58
CA PHE A 140 -1.30 11.15 4.34
C PHE A 140 -1.08 11.38 5.83
N LYS A 141 -2.02 12.04 6.51
CA LYS A 141 -1.96 12.31 7.97
C LYS A 141 -0.62 12.94 8.43
N ASN A 142 -0.09 13.88 7.63
CA ASN A 142 1.21 14.55 7.80
C ASN A 142 2.45 13.73 7.41
N TYR A 143 2.28 12.54 6.85
CA TYR A 143 3.38 11.71 6.35
C TYR A 143 3.49 11.77 4.83
N PRO A 144 4.71 11.76 4.26
CA PRO A 144 4.91 11.60 2.83
C PRO A 144 4.24 10.32 2.33
N ALA A 145 3.46 10.43 1.26
CA ALA A 145 2.76 9.29 0.69
C ALA A 145 2.70 9.32 -0.84
N LEU A 146 2.43 8.15 -1.42
CA LEU A 146 2.32 7.92 -2.85
C LEU A 146 1.14 7.00 -3.13
N ASP A 147 0.08 7.57 -3.68
CA ASP A 147 -1.06 6.81 -4.18
C ASP A 147 -0.70 6.17 -5.52
N TYR A 148 -1.17 4.96 -5.74
CA TYR A 148 -0.96 4.25 -6.98
C TYR A 148 -2.13 3.33 -7.32
N GLU A 149 -2.28 3.06 -8.61
CA GLU A 149 -3.23 2.10 -9.15
C GLU A 149 -2.55 1.34 -10.29
N HIS A 150 -2.65 0.03 -10.28
CA HIS A 150 -2.15 -0.83 -11.34
C HIS A 150 -3.13 -1.97 -11.60
N TYR A 151 -3.05 -2.56 -12.78
CA TYR A 151 -3.89 -3.70 -13.11
C TYR A 151 -3.14 -4.79 -13.86
N THR A 152 -3.71 -5.98 -13.77
CA THR A 152 -3.40 -7.15 -14.59
C THR A 152 -4.59 -7.45 -15.48
N LYS A 153 -4.57 -8.56 -16.22
CA LYS A 153 -5.72 -8.97 -17.04
C LYS A 153 -6.99 -9.27 -16.24
N GLU A 154 -6.86 -9.58 -14.95
CA GLU A 154 -7.96 -10.15 -14.15
C GLU A 154 -8.33 -9.26 -12.96
N VAL A 155 -7.34 -8.60 -12.37
CA VAL A 155 -7.51 -7.81 -11.14
C VAL A 155 -6.90 -6.43 -11.27
N GLU A 156 -7.47 -5.49 -10.53
CA GLU A 156 -6.96 -4.15 -10.30
C GLU A 156 -6.58 -4.00 -8.83
N THR A 157 -5.49 -3.30 -8.57
CA THR A 157 -4.99 -2.99 -7.24
C THR A 157 -4.83 -1.49 -7.14
N ALA A 158 -5.38 -0.92 -6.07
CA ALA A 158 -5.22 0.48 -5.74
C ALA A 158 -4.84 0.60 -4.26
N GLY A 159 -3.96 1.55 -3.96
CA GLY A 159 -3.42 1.71 -2.62
C GLY A 159 -2.56 2.94 -2.46
N THR A 160 -1.98 3.04 -1.27
CA THR A 160 -1.06 4.12 -0.91
C THR A 160 0.17 3.55 -0.22
N LEU A 161 1.33 4.11 -0.58
CA LEU A 161 2.58 3.92 0.17
C LEU A 161 2.74 5.08 1.13
N VAL A 162 3.06 4.82 2.39
CA VAL A 162 3.23 5.85 3.42
C VAL A 162 4.57 5.65 4.11
N LEU A 163 5.39 6.71 4.17
CA LEU A 163 6.69 6.67 4.84
C LEU A 163 6.60 7.36 6.22
N VAL A 164 6.84 6.60 7.28
CA VAL A 164 6.74 7.05 8.69
C VAL A 164 8.06 6.77 9.38
N GLY A 165 8.87 7.81 9.58
CA GLY A 165 10.25 7.64 10.04
C GLY A 165 11.04 6.75 9.08
N ASN A 166 11.54 5.62 9.57
CA ASN A 166 12.20 4.59 8.75
C ASN A 166 11.27 3.45 8.29
N THR A 167 9.97 3.50 8.59
CA THR A 167 9.03 2.43 8.24
C THR A 167 8.23 2.79 7.01
N LEU A 168 8.30 1.93 5.99
CA LEU A 168 7.49 2.03 4.78
C LEU A 168 6.26 1.14 4.93
N TYR A 169 5.08 1.76 4.94
CA TYR A 169 3.80 1.06 4.90
C TYR A 169 3.26 1.01 3.48
N LYS A 170 2.53 -0.06 3.18
CA LYS A 170 1.74 -0.25 1.97
C LYS A 170 0.33 -0.68 2.37
N VAL A 171 -0.66 0.13 2.01
CA VAL A 171 -2.09 -0.10 2.30
C VAL A 171 -2.83 -0.19 0.98
N GLU A 172 -3.38 -1.36 0.65
CA GLU A 172 -3.96 -1.59 -0.68
C GLU A 172 -5.19 -2.50 -0.66
N VAL A 173 -6.02 -2.33 -1.69
CA VAL A 173 -7.12 -3.24 -2.01
C VAL A 173 -6.91 -3.77 -3.42
N THR A 174 -6.94 -5.09 -3.57
CA THR A 174 -6.96 -5.77 -4.87
C THR A 174 -8.35 -6.36 -5.11
N TYR A 175 -8.91 -6.14 -6.29
CA TYR A 175 -10.28 -6.51 -6.60
C TYR A 175 -10.46 -6.91 -8.07
N PRO A 176 -11.51 -7.69 -8.41
CA PRO A 176 -11.83 -8.01 -9.80
C PRO A 176 -12.12 -6.75 -10.62
N LEU A 177 -11.65 -6.70 -11.88
CA LEU A 177 -11.79 -5.52 -12.75
C LEU A 177 -13.24 -5.02 -12.93
N ASN A 178 -14.22 -5.93 -12.87
CA ASN A 178 -15.64 -5.59 -13.00
C ASN A 178 -16.24 -4.94 -11.74
N GLU A 179 -15.49 -4.84 -10.64
CA GLU A 179 -15.97 -4.26 -9.37
C GLU A 179 -15.44 -2.86 -9.09
N ARG A 180 -14.67 -2.25 -10.01
CA ARG A 180 -14.00 -0.96 -9.82
C ARG A 180 -14.90 0.14 -9.24
N GLU A 181 -16.10 0.32 -9.79
CA GLU A 181 -17.03 1.36 -9.32
C GLU A 181 -17.56 1.06 -7.90
N GLY A 182 -17.71 -0.21 -7.53
CA GLY A 182 -18.20 -0.62 -6.21
C GLY A 182 -17.14 -0.65 -5.10
N VAL A 183 -15.85 -0.71 -5.46
CA VAL A 183 -14.76 -0.80 -4.48
C VAL A 183 -14.23 0.57 -4.06
N ARG A 184 -14.45 1.63 -4.85
CA ARG A 184 -13.90 2.97 -4.59
C ARG A 184 -14.12 3.44 -3.15
N ASP A 185 -15.36 3.31 -2.70
CA ASP A 185 -15.80 3.75 -1.39
C ASP A 185 -15.15 2.90 -0.27
N GLU A 186 -15.06 1.58 -0.45
CA GLU A 186 -14.39 0.67 0.48
C GLU A 186 -12.89 0.89 0.55
N LEU A 187 -12.24 1.16 -0.59
CA LEU A 187 -10.84 1.52 -0.67
C LEU A 187 -10.55 2.81 0.09
N CYS A 188 -11.34 3.87 -0.15
CA CYS A 188 -11.22 5.13 0.57
C CYS A 188 -11.34 4.89 2.08
N ASN A 189 -12.36 4.15 2.51
CA ASN A 189 -12.58 3.85 3.93
C ASN A 189 -11.46 3.03 4.54
N PHE A 190 -10.93 2.03 3.82
CA PHE A 190 -9.83 1.21 4.29
C PHE A 190 -8.57 2.04 4.50
N VAL A 191 -8.19 2.82 3.49
CA VAL A 191 -7.02 3.70 3.54
C VAL A 191 -7.16 4.73 4.66
N GLU A 192 -8.32 5.41 4.77
CA GLU A 192 -8.54 6.40 5.82
C GLU A 192 -8.57 5.80 7.23
N SER A 193 -8.97 4.53 7.37
CA SER A 193 -8.94 3.84 8.66
C SER A 193 -7.53 3.50 9.15
N PHE A 194 -6.52 3.57 8.28
CA PHE A 194 -5.13 3.29 8.63
C PHE A 194 -4.54 4.44 9.44
N GLU A 195 -4.13 4.17 10.67
CA GLU A 195 -3.43 5.08 11.56
C GLU A 195 -2.03 4.53 11.83
N PRO A 196 -0.98 5.08 11.19
CA PRO A 196 0.38 4.75 11.59
C PRO A 196 0.71 5.38 12.94
N GLU A 197 1.48 4.67 13.77
CA GLU A 197 2.07 5.19 14.99
C GLU A 197 3.59 5.30 14.78
N GLU A 198 4.20 6.42 15.16
CA GLU A 198 5.66 6.53 15.12
C GLU A 198 6.25 5.60 16.19
N GLN A 199 7.20 4.75 15.79
CA GLN A 199 7.99 3.99 16.76
C GLN A 199 8.87 4.97 17.51
N ASN A 200 8.35 5.49 18.62
CA ASN A 200 9.18 6.10 19.64
C ASN A 200 10.10 4.98 20.13
N GLU A 201 11.32 4.91 19.59
CA GLU A 201 12.41 4.13 20.14
C GLU A 201 12.47 4.48 21.62
N THR A 202 11.82 3.65 22.43
CA THR A 202 11.76 3.87 23.87
C THR A 202 13.17 3.62 24.29
N THR A 203 13.92 4.70 24.44
CA THR A 203 15.33 4.71 24.77
C THR A 203 15.44 3.99 26.10
N SER A 204 15.64 2.67 26.04
CA SER A 204 15.91 1.82 27.20
C SER A 204 17.36 2.09 27.59
N SER A 205 17.60 3.33 27.99
CA SER A 205 18.75 3.73 28.79
C SER A 205 18.52 3.19 30.20
N SER A 206 18.51 1.86 30.34
CA SER A 206 18.83 1.22 31.60
C SER A 206 20.33 1.38 31.80
N LEU A 207 20.74 2.59 32.17
CA LEU A 207 22.05 2.86 32.74
C LEU A 207 22.19 1.93 33.96
N PRO A 208 23.15 0.99 33.98
CA PRO A 208 23.42 0.24 35.19
C PRO A 208 23.88 1.27 36.22
N GLN A 209 23.10 1.46 37.29
CA GLN A 209 23.59 2.13 38.48
C GLN A 209 24.75 1.30 39.03
N GLN A 210 25.98 1.66 38.65
CA GLN A 210 27.18 1.16 39.30
C GLN A 210 27.14 1.66 40.74
N HIS A 211 26.72 0.78 41.65
CA HIS A 211 26.92 0.93 43.07
C HIS A 211 28.44 1.00 43.33
N LEU A 212 28.95 2.21 43.55
CA LEU A 212 30.27 2.39 44.17
C LEU A 212 30.19 1.86 45.60
N ALA A 213 30.75 0.66 45.82
CA ALA A 213 31.07 0.18 47.14
C ALA A 213 32.26 1.00 47.70
N SER A 214 31.94 1.98 48.53
CA SER A 214 32.90 2.73 49.34
C SER A 214 33.62 1.80 50.32
N GLY A 215 34.88 1.49 50.04
CA GLY A 215 35.78 0.83 50.99
C GLY A 215 35.97 1.68 52.25
N LYS A 216 35.67 1.10 53.42
CA LYS A 216 36.20 1.57 54.69
C LYS A 216 37.31 0.64 55.13
N SER A 217 38.53 1.14 55.00
CA SER A 217 39.74 0.65 55.65
C SER A 217 39.57 0.78 57.17
N GLN A 218 39.59 -0.33 57.90
CA GLN A 218 39.87 -0.33 59.34
C GLN A 218 41.29 -0.83 59.57
N PHE A 219 42.15 0.09 59.97
CA PHE A 219 43.37 -0.19 60.72
C PHE A 219 42.97 -0.59 62.14
N GLN A 220 43.45 -1.75 62.61
CA GLN A 220 43.88 -1.99 63.98
C GLN A 220 44.78 -3.22 64.03
#